data_AF-A0A955NPX7-F1
#
_entry.id   AF-A0A955NPX7-F1
#
_cell.length_a   1.000
_cell.length_b   1.000
_cell.length_c   1.000
_cell.angle_alpha   90.00
_cell.angle_beta   90.00
_cell.angle_gamma   90.00
#
_symmetry.space_group_name_H-M   'P 1'
#
loop_
_entity.id
_entity.type
_entity.pdbx_description
1 polymer ?
#
loop_
_entity_poly.entity_id
_entity_poly.type
_entity_poly.pdbx_seq_one_letter_code
_entity_poly.pdbx_strand_id
1 'polypeptide(L)'
;MIAETEVTAELHARFGEAAFHEQSTVDRIPTLWVSRDTIREVVSYLKSEVDQPYAMLYDLTAIDERTRTHRDSQPDSDFTVVYHLLSFDRNEDIRLKVALHEPSLSLPSISDIWTSANWLEREVWDM
;
A
#
# COMPACT_ATOMS: atom_id res chain seq x y z
N MET A 1 -16.54 -13.44 5.02
CA MET A 1 -16.48 -12.07 5.56
C MET A 1 -15.15 -11.96 6.26
N ILE A 2 -14.24 -11.15 5.74
CA ILE A 2 -13.01 -10.80 6.47
C ILE A 2 -13.48 -9.90 7.61
N ALA A 3 -13.10 -10.22 8.85
CA ALA A 3 -13.35 -9.31 9.95
C ALA A 3 -12.52 -8.05 9.71
N GLU A 4 -13.15 -6.88 9.77
CA GLU A 4 -12.47 -5.59 9.69
C GLU A 4 -11.36 -5.55 10.75
N THR A 5 -10.11 -5.39 10.32
CA THR A 5 -8.97 -5.23 11.24
C THR A 5 -8.96 -3.83 11.82
N GLU A 6 -8.40 -3.67 13.02
CA GLU A 6 -8.34 -2.40 13.74
C GLU A 6 -7.73 -1.28 12.88
N VAL A 7 -6.64 -1.58 12.15
CA VAL A 7 -6.01 -0.62 11.23
C VAL A 7 -6.92 -0.19 10.06
N THR A 8 -7.77 -1.08 9.54
CA THR A 8 -8.67 -0.75 8.42
C THR A 8 -9.73 0.22 8.89
N ALA A 9 -10.31 -0.03 10.07
CA ALA A 9 -11.28 0.88 10.68
C ALA A 9 -10.66 2.26 10.96
N GLU A 10 -9.41 2.32 11.44
CA GLU A 10 -8.68 3.58 11.65
C GLU A 10 -8.46 4.36 10.34
N LEU A 11 -8.06 3.67 9.28
CA LEU A 11 -7.87 4.28 7.97
C LEU A 11 -9.20 4.79 7.39
N HIS A 12 -10.27 4.01 7.51
CA HIS A 12 -11.61 4.42 7.09
C HIS A 12 -12.11 5.64 7.89
N ALA A 13 -11.86 5.67 9.21
CA ALA A 13 -12.21 6.80 10.05
C ALA A 13 -11.42 8.08 9.68
N ARG A 14 -10.15 7.94 9.29
CA ARG A 14 -9.26 9.07 8.97
C ARG A 14 -9.47 9.62 7.56
N PHE A 15 -9.59 8.75 6.55
CA PHE A 15 -9.58 9.11 5.13
C PHE A 15 -10.92 8.89 4.43
N GLY A 16 -11.87 8.23 5.08
CA GLY A 16 -13.16 7.83 4.52
C GLY A 16 -13.10 6.47 3.82
N GLU A 17 -14.18 5.71 3.91
CA GLU A 17 -14.30 4.36 3.31
C GLU A 17 -14.08 4.38 1.78
N ALA A 18 -14.57 5.41 1.09
CA ALA A 18 -14.42 5.57 -0.36
C ALA A 18 -12.98 5.82 -0.83
N ALA A 19 -12.04 6.10 0.09
CA ALA A 19 -10.62 6.28 -0.25
C ALA A 19 -9.92 4.96 -0.56
N PHE A 20 -10.53 3.82 -0.20
CA PHE A 20 -9.92 2.50 -0.31
C PHE A 20 -10.79 1.52 -1.08
N HIS A 21 -10.14 0.61 -1.80
CA HIS A 21 -10.78 -0.62 -2.28
C HIS A 21 -10.13 -1.81 -1.59
N GLU A 22 -10.89 -2.57 -0.81
CA GLU A 22 -10.37 -3.72 -0.07
C GLU A 22 -10.14 -4.93 -0.99
N GLN A 23 -8.99 -5.58 -0.84
CA GLN A 23 -8.69 -6.84 -1.51
C GLN A 23 -8.64 -7.99 -0.52
N SER A 24 -9.55 -8.96 -0.71
CA SER A 24 -9.49 -10.23 0.01
C SER A 24 -8.26 -11.04 -0.41
N THR A 25 -7.47 -11.47 0.56
CA THR A 25 -6.27 -12.30 0.35
C THR A 25 -6.29 -13.53 1.26
N VAL A 26 -5.63 -14.61 0.83
CA VAL A 26 -5.62 -15.90 1.57
C VAL A 26 -4.76 -15.82 2.83
N ASP A 27 -3.69 -15.03 2.80
CA ASP A 27 -2.80 -14.80 3.95
C ASP A 27 -3.44 -13.97 5.06
N ARG A 28 -4.62 -13.37 4.81
CA ARG A 28 -5.39 -12.52 5.73
C ARG A 28 -4.67 -11.24 6.15
N ILE A 29 -3.61 -10.83 5.45
CA ILE A 29 -2.98 -9.53 5.66
C ILE A 29 -3.91 -8.45 5.06
N PRO A 30 -4.36 -7.46 5.85
CA PRO A 30 -5.16 -6.34 5.35
C PRO A 30 -4.50 -5.72 4.11
N THR A 31 -5.22 -5.72 2.99
CA THR A 31 -4.70 -5.26 1.71
C THR A 31 -5.66 -4.23 1.12
N LEU A 32 -5.22 -2.99 1.08
CA LEU A 32 -6.02 -1.84 0.62
C LEU A 32 -5.42 -1.26 -0.65
N TRP A 33 -6.27 -1.02 -1.64
CA TRP A 33 -5.92 -0.21 -2.80
C TRP A 33 -6.17 1.24 -2.47
N VAL A 34 -5.19 2.10 -2.74
CA VAL A 34 -5.19 3.52 -2.42
C VAL A 34 -4.80 4.31 -3.66
N SER A 35 -5.37 5.51 -3.80
CA SER A 35 -5.06 6.37 -4.94
C SER A 35 -3.62 6.87 -4.90
N ARG A 36 -3.07 7.15 -6.08
CA ARG A 36 -1.77 7.81 -6.24
C ARG A 36 -1.69 9.15 -5.51
N ASP A 37 -2.80 9.88 -5.40
CA ASP A 37 -2.81 11.23 -4.84
C ASP A 37 -2.75 11.20 -3.30
N THR A 38 -3.26 10.12 -2.69
CA THR A 38 -3.38 9.99 -1.23
C THR A 38 -2.36 9.06 -0.60
N ILE A 39 -1.66 8.21 -1.37
CA ILE A 39 -0.71 7.22 -0.83
C ILE A 39 0.31 7.84 0.14
N ARG A 40 0.90 8.99 -0.20
CA ARG A 40 1.92 9.62 0.65
C ARG A 40 1.36 10.04 2.01
N GLU A 41 0.14 10.56 2.03
CA GLU A 41 -0.55 10.94 3.27
C GLU A 41 -0.88 9.72 4.12
N VAL A 42 -1.40 8.65 3.48
CA VAL A 42 -1.74 7.40 4.15
C VAL A 42 -0.51 6.76 4.81
N VAL A 43 0.61 6.66 4.08
CA VAL A 43 1.82 6.07 4.66
C VAL A 43 2.45 6.95 5.76
N SER A 44 2.34 8.28 5.64
CA SER A 44 2.77 9.20 6.70
C SER A 44 1.95 9.01 7.97
N TYR A 45 0.63 8.89 7.83
CA TYR A 45 -0.29 8.63 8.94
C TYR A 45 0.05 7.30 9.65
N LEU A 46 0.25 6.23 8.88
CA LEU A 46 0.63 4.91 9.42
C LEU A 46 2.00 4.91 10.10
N LYS A 47 2.92 5.79 9.68
CA LYS A 47 4.27 5.90 10.27
C LYS A 47 4.28 6.65 11.60
N SER A 48 3.47 7.70 11.75
CA SER A 48 3.66 8.65 12.86
C SER A 48 2.41 9.09 13.61
N GLU A 49 1.21 8.85 13.10
CA GLU A 49 -0.03 9.39 13.69
C GLU A 49 -0.91 8.32 14.35
N VAL A 50 -0.78 7.05 13.96
CA VAL A 50 -1.49 5.95 14.63
C VAL A 50 -0.84 5.59 15.97
N ASP A 51 -1.63 5.09 16.92
CA ASP A 51 -1.18 4.78 18.29
C ASP A 51 -0.06 3.71 18.33
N GLN A 52 -0.08 2.76 17.39
CA GLN A 52 0.93 1.70 17.26
C GLN A 52 1.52 1.69 15.83
N PRO A 53 2.50 2.56 15.55
CA PRO A 53 2.95 2.89 14.21
C PRO A 53 3.60 1.72 13.46
N TYR A 54 3.46 1.75 12.13
CA TYR A 54 4.13 0.85 11.21
C TYR A 54 5.59 1.29 11.05
N ALA A 55 6.41 0.90 12.01
CA ALA A 55 7.79 1.36 12.12
C ALA A 55 8.66 0.93 10.94
N MET A 56 8.36 -0.22 10.33
CA MET A 56 9.18 -0.86 9.29
C MET A 56 8.47 -0.87 7.93
N LEU A 57 9.14 -0.33 6.91
CA LEU A 57 8.86 -0.65 5.52
C LEU A 57 9.53 -2.00 5.23
N TYR A 58 8.73 -3.07 5.24
CA TYR A 58 9.22 -4.44 5.05
C TYR A 58 9.64 -4.67 3.60
N ASP A 59 8.84 -4.19 2.66
CA ASP A 59 9.12 -4.29 1.23
C ASP A 59 8.40 -3.18 0.44
N LEU A 60 8.96 -2.82 -0.72
CA LEU A 60 8.35 -1.92 -1.70
C LEU A 60 8.72 -2.47 -3.08
N THR A 61 7.71 -2.97 -3.79
CA THR A 61 7.88 -3.68 -5.06
C THR A 61 6.83 -3.25 -6.07
N ALA A 62 6.98 -3.68 -7.33
CA ALA A 62 6.01 -3.46 -8.38
C ALA A 62 5.67 -4.75 -9.14
N ILE A 63 4.47 -4.80 -9.70
CA ILE A 63 3.97 -5.91 -10.52
C ILE A 63 3.63 -5.34 -11.89
N ASP A 64 4.15 -5.96 -12.96
CA ASP A 64 3.67 -5.73 -14.33
C ASP A 64 2.37 -6.52 -14.53
N GLU A 65 1.27 -5.78 -14.69
CA GLU A 65 -0.09 -6.32 -14.77
C GLU A 65 -0.59 -6.42 -16.22
N ARG A 66 0.16 -5.89 -17.21
CA ARG A 66 -0.29 -5.72 -18.61
C ARG A 66 -0.75 -7.01 -19.30
N THR A 67 -0.23 -8.15 -18.85
CA THR A 67 -0.56 -9.47 -19.42
C THR A 67 -1.38 -10.35 -18.48
N ARG A 68 -1.77 -9.83 -17.31
CA ARG A 68 -2.46 -10.61 -16.29
C ARG A 68 -3.95 -10.70 -16.57
N THR A 69 -4.44 -11.93 -16.69
CA THR A 69 -5.85 -12.19 -17.04
C THR A 69 -6.76 -12.49 -15.85
N HIS A 70 -6.22 -12.85 -14.69
CA HIS A 70 -7.02 -13.27 -13.51
C HIS A 70 -6.94 -12.21 -12.41
N ARG A 71 -7.68 -11.10 -12.59
CA ARG A 71 -7.63 -9.93 -11.71
C ARG A 71 -8.98 -9.24 -11.48
N ASP A 72 -10.10 -9.96 -11.66
CA ASP A 72 -11.46 -9.38 -11.68
C ASP A 72 -11.84 -8.56 -10.43
N SER A 73 -11.23 -8.84 -9.28
CA SER A 73 -11.48 -8.13 -8.01
C SER A 73 -10.50 -6.99 -7.73
N GLN A 74 -9.63 -6.64 -8.67
CA GLN A 74 -8.57 -5.64 -8.53
C GLN A 74 -8.85 -4.44 -9.44
N PRO A 75 -8.58 -3.19 -9.02
CA PRO A 75 -8.66 -2.02 -9.89
C PRO A 75 -7.86 -2.22 -11.17
N ASP A 76 -8.32 -1.74 -12.32
CA ASP A 76 -7.56 -1.82 -13.58
C ASP A 76 -6.17 -1.14 -13.43
N SER A 77 -5.13 -1.73 -14.01
CA SER A 77 -3.77 -1.17 -13.96
C SER A 77 -2.83 -1.84 -14.98
N ASP A 78 -1.88 -1.07 -15.51
CA ASP A 78 -0.74 -1.60 -16.26
C ASP A 78 0.38 -2.05 -15.30
N PHE A 79 0.57 -1.30 -14.22
CA PHE A 79 1.51 -1.62 -13.14
C PHE A 79 0.85 -1.43 -11.78
N THR A 80 1.22 -2.26 -10.81
CA THR A 80 0.80 -2.10 -9.41
C THR A 80 2.03 -1.91 -8.53
N VAL A 81 2.11 -0.80 -7.80
CA VAL A 81 3.13 -0.62 -6.74
C VAL A 81 2.57 -1.11 -5.43
N VAL A 82 3.35 -1.90 -4.68
CA VAL A 82 2.96 -2.53 -3.43
C VAL A 82 3.89 -2.05 -2.32
N TYR A 83 3.30 -1.51 -1.26
CA TYR A 83 3.98 -1.17 -0.01
C TYR A 83 3.60 -2.23 1.03
N HIS A 84 4.58 -2.88 1.64
CA HIS A 84 4.37 -3.81 2.74
C HIS A 84 4.95 -3.21 4.02
N LEU A 85 4.09 -2.93 4.99
CA LEU A 85 4.46 -2.27 6.23
C LEU A 85 4.21 -3.19 7.42
N LEU A 86 5.11 -3.16 8.40
CA LEU A 86 5.05 -3.95 9.63
C LEU A 86 5.03 -3.05 10.87
N SER A 87 4.09 -3.30 11.78
CA SER A 87 4.05 -2.72 13.12
C SER A 87 4.47 -3.77 14.15
N PHE A 88 5.58 -3.50 14.86
CA PHE A 88 6.07 -4.39 15.91
C PHE A 88 5.16 -4.36 17.15
N ASP A 89 4.60 -3.20 17.46
CA ASP A 89 3.75 -3.00 18.65
C ASP A 89 2.37 -3.65 18.47
N ARG A 90 1.84 -3.68 17.24
CA ARG A 90 0.64 -4.46 16.88
C ARG A 90 0.94 -5.94 16.67
N ASN A 91 2.17 -6.26 16.28
CA ASN A 91 2.52 -7.54 15.67
C ASN A 91 1.60 -7.85 14.47
N GLU A 92 1.40 -6.84 13.62
CA GLU A 92 0.52 -6.89 12.45
C GLU A 92 1.18 -6.23 11.23
N ASP A 93 0.84 -6.77 10.06
CA ASP A 93 1.23 -6.27 8.75
C ASP A 93 0.06 -5.55 8.06
N ILE A 94 0.38 -4.64 7.15
CA ILE A 94 -0.57 -4.08 6.19
C ILE A 94 0.07 -3.97 4.80
N ARG A 95 -0.71 -4.22 3.76
CA ARG A 95 -0.33 -3.97 2.37
C ARG A 95 -1.16 -2.85 1.77
N LEU A 96 -0.46 -1.88 1.20
CA LEU A 96 -1.07 -0.83 0.38
C LEU A 96 -0.69 -1.06 -1.07
N LYS A 97 -1.65 -0.93 -1.97
CA LYS A 97 -1.46 -1.09 -3.41
C LYS A 97 -1.88 0.16 -4.15
N VAL A 98 -1.10 0.56 -5.14
CA VAL A 98 -1.42 1.69 -6.01
C VAL A 98 -1.42 1.21 -7.46
N ALA A 99 -2.56 1.40 -8.12
CA ALA A 99 -2.71 1.17 -9.55
C ALA A 99 -2.08 2.32 -10.35
N LEU A 100 -1.27 1.98 -11.36
CA LEU A 100 -0.66 2.91 -12.29
C LEU A 100 -0.98 2.51 -13.73
N HIS A 101 -1.06 3.51 -14.60
CA HIS A 101 -1.33 3.36 -16.03
C HIS A 101 -0.30 4.13 -16.86
N GLU A 102 0.06 3.58 -18.02
CA GLU A 102 0.88 4.29 -19.00
C GLU A 102 0.13 5.51 -19.58
N PRO A 103 0.81 6.64 -19.85
CA PRO A 103 2.25 6.87 -19.71
C PRO A 103 2.68 7.41 -18.34
N SER A 104 1.78 7.53 -17.36
CA SER A 104 2.03 8.21 -16.09
C SER A 104 2.49 7.24 -14.99
N LEU A 105 3.67 6.65 -15.16
CA LEU A 105 4.27 5.72 -14.20
C LEU A 105 5.16 6.44 -13.18
N SER A 106 4.56 7.20 -12.26
CA SER A 106 5.32 7.86 -11.19
C SER A 106 4.52 8.01 -9.92
N LEU A 107 5.19 7.84 -8.78
CA LEU A 107 4.65 8.05 -7.43
C LEU A 107 5.55 9.00 -6.64
N PRO A 108 5.00 9.71 -5.65
CA PRO A 108 5.83 10.48 -4.73
C PRO A 108 6.74 9.55 -3.92
N SER A 109 8.02 9.91 -3.78
CA SER A 109 8.97 9.18 -2.94
C SER A 109 8.56 9.27 -1.46
N ILE A 110 8.86 8.21 -0.73
CA ILE A 110 8.66 8.08 0.72
C ILE A 110 10.00 7.87 1.45
N SER A 111 11.12 8.14 0.77
CA SER A 111 12.47 8.00 1.33
C SER A 111 12.78 8.94 2.50
N ASP A 112 12.02 10.03 2.63
CA ASP A 112 12.01 10.92 3.80
C ASP A 112 11.23 10.36 4.99
N ILE A 113 10.30 9.41 4.75
CA ILE A 113 9.48 8.74 5.77
C ILE A 113 10.17 7.46 6.25
N TRP A 114 10.66 6.63 5.32
CA TRP A 114 11.54 5.49 5.61
C TRP A 114 12.79 5.57 4.75
N THR A 115 13.96 5.71 5.39
CA THR A 115 15.25 5.78 4.66
C THR A 115 15.50 4.54 3.79
N SER A 116 14.99 3.36 4.19
CA SER A 116 15.09 2.12 3.41
C SER A 116 14.41 2.20 2.05
N ALA A 117 13.39 3.05 1.88
CA ALA A 117 12.67 3.19 0.62
C ALA A 117 13.57 3.69 -0.52
N ASN A 118 14.66 4.42 -0.22
CA ASN A 118 15.55 4.92 -1.28
C ASN A 118 16.10 3.80 -2.17
N TRP A 119 16.47 2.66 -1.59
CA TRP A 119 16.97 1.53 -2.36
C TRP A 119 15.84 0.80 -3.08
N LEU A 120 14.73 0.53 -2.38
CA LEU A 120 13.59 -0.21 -2.92
C LEU A 120 12.91 0.54 -4.08
N GLU A 121 12.75 1.86 -3.98
CA GLU A 121 12.20 2.70 -5.06
C GLU A 121 13.08 2.65 -6.31
N ARG A 122 14.41 2.60 -6.14
CA ARG A 122 15.35 2.50 -7.26
C ARG A 122 15.34 1.12 -7.90
N GLU A 123 15.17 0.07 -7.10
CA GLU A 123 15.00 -1.30 -7.60
C GLU A 123 13.71 -1.41 -8.42
N VAL A 124 12.59 -0.86 -7.92
CA VAL A 124 11.32 -0.81 -8.66
C VAL A 124 11.41 -0.01 -9.95
N TRP A 125 12.24 1.04 -10.00
CA TRP A 125 12.43 1.83 -11.21
C TRP A 125 13.30 1.12 -12.27
N ASP A 126 14.25 0.29 -11.84
CA ASP A 126 15.22 -0.37 -12.74
C ASP A 126 14.65 -1.63 -13.41
N MET A 127 13.73 -2.33 -12.72
CA MET A 127 13.08 -3.57 -13.19
C MET A 127 11.84 -3.30 -14.05
#